data_AF-Q9ACR4-F1
#
_entry.id   AF-Q9ACR4-F1
#
_cell.length_a   1.000
_cell.length_b   1.000
_cell.length_c   1.000
_cell.angle_alpha   90.00
_cell.angle_beta   90.00
_cell.angle_gamma   90.00
#
_symmetry.space_group_name_H-M   'P 1'
#
loop_
_entity.id
_entity.type
_entity.pdbx_description
1 polymer ?
#
loop_
_entity_poly.entity_id
_entity_poly.type
_entity_poly.pdbx_seq_one_letter_code
_entity_poly.pdbx_strand_id
1 'polypeptide(L)'
;MQHQGVCTRADMLRFRGEDEWFFEVTGYLQNWSVQAARDAIAADTDLLLPLVDDSDPTMRIAAAYALAAASARAQTIVSVFQTRLLCEDVPAVRAGLVLAIAQLARVHQNSNTVVWMQACWSDHVQPREVRVSAALGWMCLTDLPVPDELAALLDHLATHETAQLMAPLPWMRAAEHAAGNGLQRCLRTMLHPDTPDAEDRRDDPWS
;
A
#
# COMPACT_ATOMS: atom_id res chain seq x y z
N MET A 1 3.38 -4.00 -12.78
CA MET A 1 4.02 -3.70 -11.50
C MET A 1 3.48 -4.68 -10.48
N GLN A 2 4.30 -5.60 -9.96
CA GLN A 2 3.89 -6.50 -8.88
C GLN A 2 4.69 -6.13 -7.64
N HIS A 3 4.01 -5.95 -6.50
CA HIS A 3 4.65 -5.99 -5.19
C HIS A 3 5.05 -7.45 -4.92
N GLN A 4 6.22 -7.69 -4.33
CA GLN A 4 6.80 -9.05 -4.23
C GLN A 4 6.21 -9.93 -3.12
N GLY A 5 5.05 -9.59 -2.57
CA GLY A 5 4.54 -10.27 -1.37
C GLY A 5 5.44 -10.13 -0.14
N VAL A 6 6.47 -9.30 -0.20
CA VAL A 6 7.31 -8.91 0.93
C VAL A 6 6.62 -7.76 1.65
N CYS A 7 6.12 -8.03 2.86
CA CYS A 7 5.41 -7.05 3.69
C CYS A 7 6.31 -6.34 4.70
N THR A 8 7.59 -6.11 4.41
CA THR A 8 8.42 -5.29 5.31
C THR A 8 7.98 -3.82 5.22
N ARG A 9 8.30 -3.04 6.25
CA ARG A 9 8.08 -1.58 6.22
C ARG A 9 8.81 -0.91 5.04
N ALA A 10 9.96 -1.47 4.65
CA ALA A 10 10.77 -0.96 3.56
C ALA A 10 10.16 -1.26 2.17
N ASP A 11 9.42 -2.37 2.03
CA ASP A 11 9.10 -2.91 0.71
C ASP A 11 7.61 -2.83 0.33
N MET A 12 6.68 -2.85 1.29
CA MET A 12 5.24 -2.98 0.99
C MET A 12 4.71 -1.90 0.03
N LEU A 13 5.12 -0.64 0.21
CA LEU A 13 4.70 0.49 -0.63
C LEU A 13 5.78 0.95 -1.61
N ARG A 14 6.91 0.23 -1.69
CA ARG A 14 8.02 0.59 -2.57
C ARG A 14 7.77 -0.01 -3.96
N PHE A 15 7.93 0.81 -5.00
CA PHE A 15 8.19 0.27 -6.33
C PHE A 15 9.62 -0.25 -6.36
N ARG A 16 9.87 -1.45 -6.90
CA ARG A 16 11.26 -1.89 -7.15
C ARG A 16 12.01 -0.77 -7.87
N GLY A 17 13.16 -0.35 -7.31
CA GLY A 17 13.88 0.80 -7.85
C GLY A 17 15.26 1.06 -7.22
N GLU A 18 16.19 1.28 -8.16
CA GLU A 18 17.56 1.81 -8.17
C GLU A 18 18.71 0.92 -7.67
N ASP A 19 18.63 0.32 -6.48
CA ASP A 19 19.82 -0.32 -5.87
C ASP A 19 20.01 -1.81 -6.21
N GLU A 20 18.99 -2.45 -6.80
CA GLU A 20 19.05 -3.86 -7.19
C GLU A 20 19.20 -4.04 -8.71
N TRP A 21 20.26 -4.73 -9.10
CA TRP A 21 20.60 -5.03 -10.49
C TRP A 21 19.88 -6.29 -10.96
N PHE A 22 18.62 -6.15 -11.36
CA PHE A 22 17.88 -7.22 -12.05
C PHE A 22 17.70 -6.87 -13.53
N PHE A 23 18.01 -7.83 -14.41
CA PHE A 23 17.77 -7.73 -15.85
C PHE A 23 16.46 -8.44 -16.18
N GLU A 24 15.63 -7.81 -17.01
CA GLU A 24 14.46 -8.47 -17.60
C GLU A 24 14.87 -9.46 -18.68
N VAL A 25 13.95 -10.33 -19.10
CA VAL A 25 14.14 -11.31 -20.17
C VAL A 25 14.58 -10.65 -21.50
N THR A 26 14.30 -9.36 -21.66
CA THR A 26 14.68 -8.53 -22.80
C THR A 26 16.12 -7.98 -22.74
N GLY A 27 16.84 -8.20 -21.64
CA GLY A 27 18.21 -7.72 -21.43
C GLY A 27 18.32 -6.28 -20.93
N TYR A 28 17.20 -5.58 -20.72
CA TYR A 28 17.17 -4.27 -20.08
C TYR A 28 17.16 -4.38 -18.56
N LEU A 29 17.70 -3.38 -17.87
CA LEU A 29 17.55 -3.27 -16.42
C LEU A 29 16.06 -3.10 -16.09
N GLN A 30 15.54 -3.93 -15.19
CA GLN A 30 14.16 -3.89 -14.73
C GLN A 30 13.77 -2.51 -14.18
N ASN A 31 14.74 -1.78 -13.61
CA ASN A 31 14.55 -0.41 -13.14
C ASN A 31 14.17 0.56 -14.27
N TRP A 32 14.64 0.33 -15.51
CA TRP A 32 14.28 1.15 -16.66
C TRP A 32 12.83 0.94 -17.08
N SER A 33 12.39 -0.32 -17.22
CA SER A 33 11.01 -0.65 -17.61
C SER A 33 10.00 -0.17 -16.57
N VAL A 34 10.33 -0.32 -15.27
CA VAL A 34 9.50 0.21 -14.18
C VAL A 34 9.40 1.73 -14.27
N GLN A 35 10.52 2.44 -14.43
CA GLN A 35 10.50 3.89 -14.51
C GLN A 35 9.74 4.39 -15.75
N ALA A 36 9.94 3.77 -16.91
CA ALA A 36 9.21 4.11 -18.13
C ALA A 36 7.69 3.93 -17.97
N ALA A 37 7.25 2.87 -17.29
CA ALA A 37 5.83 2.67 -17.01
C ALA A 37 5.26 3.75 -16.07
N ARG A 38 6.03 4.18 -15.07
CA ARG A 38 5.62 5.25 -14.15
C ARG A 38 5.55 6.61 -14.83
N ASP A 39 6.46 6.88 -15.76
CA ASP A 39 6.45 8.08 -16.60
C ASP A 39 5.26 8.09 -17.56
N ALA A 40 4.91 6.93 -18.14
CA ALA A 40 3.71 6.80 -18.96
C ALA A 40 2.43 7.09 -18.15
N ILE A 41 2.31 6.55 -16.94
CA ILE A 41 1.18 6.84 -16.04
C ILE A 41 1.12 8.35 -15.69
N ALA A 42 2.27 8.98 -15.46
CA ALA A 42 2.32 10.42 -15.21
C ALA A 42 1.87 11.25 -16.42
N ALA A 43 2.25 10.84 -17.64
CA ALA A 43 1.83 11.47 -18.87
C ALA A 43 0.31 11.31 -19.10
N ASP A 44 -0.23 10.12 -18.83
CA ASP A 44 -1.64 9.77 -19.04
C ASP A 44 -2.52 10.00 -17.80
N THR A 45 -2.04 10.75 -16.80
CA THR A 45 -2.77 10.99 -15.56
C THR A 45 -4.16 11.58 -15.82
N ASP A 46 -4.30 12.48 -16.80
CA ASP A 46 -5.61 13.09 -17.12
C ASP A 46 -6.63 12.08 -17.68
N LEU A 47 -6.17 10.96 -18.26
CA LEU A 47 -7.03 9.86 -18.70
C LEU A 47 -7.45 8.95 -17.55
N LEU A 48 -6.60 8.83 -16.53
CA LEU A 48 -6.82 7.95 -15.38
C LEU A 48 -7.62 8.61 -14.25
N LEU A 49 -7.49 9.93 -14.07
CA LEU A 49 -8.19 10.67 -13.01
C LEU A 49 -9.72 10.45 -12.99
N PRO A 50 -10.43 10.47 -14.14
CA PRO A 50 -11.87 10.22 -14.15
C PRO A 50 -12.28 8.83 -13.60
N LEU A 51 -11.39 7.84 -13.68
CA LEU A 51 -11.65 6.48 -13.20
C LEU A 51 -11.68 6.38 -11.67
N VAL A 52 -11.18 7.40 -10.96
CA VAL A 52 -11.30 7.50 -9.50
C VAL A 52 -12.76 7.69 -9.05
N ASP A 53 -13.61 8.20 -9.95
CA ASP A 53 -15.05 8.38 -9.73
C ASP A 53 -15.91 7.37 -10.52
N ASP A 54 -15.31 6.26 -10.98
CA ASP A 54 -16.05 5.21 -11.69
C ASP A 54 -17.13 4.60 -10.79
N SER A 55 -18.27 4.23 -11.39
CA SER A 55 -19.34 3.52 -10.69
C SER A 55 -18.88 2.19 -10.09
N ASP A 56 -17.99 1.46 -10.76
CA ASP A 56 -17.45 0.18 -10.30
C ASP A 56 -16.35 0.41 -9.23
N PRO A 57 -16.54 -0.07 -7.99
CA PRO A 57 -15.51 0.00 -6.94
C PRO A 57 -14.17 -0.62 -7.36
N THR A 58 -14.20 -1.66 -8.20
CA THR A 58 -12.98 -2.34 -8.69
C THR A 58 -12.17 -1.41 -9.57
N MET A 59 -12.84 -0.65 -10.45
CA MET A 59 -12.20 0.36 -11.30
C MET A 59 -11.60 1.49 -10.46
N ARG A 60 -12.29 1.95 -9.42
CA ARG A 60 -11.76 2.96 -8.50
C ARG A 60 -10.50 2.49 -7.76
N ILE A 61 -10.48 1.25 -7.27
CA ILE A 61 -9.29 0.65 -6.63
C ILE A 61 -8.14 0.54 -7.63
N ALA A 62 -8.42 0.05 -8.85
CA ALA A 62 -7.40 -0.10 -9.89
C ALA A 62 -6.84 1.26 -10.33
N ALA A 63 -7.69 2.27 -10.48
CA ALA A 63 -7.29 3.64 -10.81
C ALA A 63 -6.41 4.23 -9.71
N ALA A 64 -6.82 4.10 -8.44
CA ALA A 64 -6.03 4.57 -7.30
C ALA A 64 -4.66 3.89 -7.25
N TYR A 65 -4.61 2.57 -7.45
CA TYR A 65 -3.37 1.80 -7.47
C TYR A 65 -2.44 2.21 -8.63
N ALA A 66 -3.00 2.37 -9.84
CA ALA A 66 -2.23 2.79 -11.01
C ALA A 66 -1.68 4.20 -10.84
N LEU A 67 -2.52 5.16 -10.45
CA LEU A 67 -2.13 6.56 -10.23
C LEU A 67 -1.13 6.72 -9.09
N ALA A 68 -1.15 5.85 -8.07
CA ALA A 68 -0.12 5.82 -7.02
C ALA A 68 1.29 5.53 -7.56
N ALA A 69 1.39 4.97 -8.77
CA ALA A 69 2.65 4.69 -9.45
C ALA A 69 3.20 5.83 -10.29
N ALA A 70 2.43 6.88 -10.52
CA ALA A 70 2.89 8.03 -11.30
C ALA A 70 4.24 8.55 -10.79
N SER A 71 5.17 8.83 -11.71
CA SER A 71 6.47 9.42 -11.36
C SER A 71 6.40 10.93 -11.11
N ALA A 72 5.26 11.56 -11.42
CA ALA A 72 5.02 13.00 -11.26
C ALA A 72 3.53 13.26 -10.94
N ARG A 73 3.18 14.55 -10.78
CA ARG A 73 1.81 15.02 -10.49
C ARG A 73 1.22 14.57 -9.15
N ALA A 74 2.06 14.14 -8.21
CA ALA A 74 1.67 13.66 -6.88
C ALA A 74 0.65 14.56 -6.17
N GLN A 75 0.88 15.88 -6.16
CA GLN A 75 -0.02 16.81 -5.45
C GLN A 75 -1.43 16.84 -6.05
N THR A 76 -1.55 16.78 -7.39
CA THR A 76 -2.84 16.71 -8.07
C THR A 76 -3.54 15.39 -7.75
N ILE A 77 -2.82 14.27 -7.83
CA ILE A 77 -3.37 12.94 -7.58
C ILE A 77 -3.83 12.80 -6.12
N VAL A 78 -2.99 13.23 -5.16
CA VAL A 78 -3.33 13.22 -3.73
C VAL A 78 -4.58 14.06 -3.45
N SER A 79 -4.69 15.25 -4.07
CA SER A 79 -5.89 16.09 -3.90
C SER A 79 -7.15 15.36 -4.36
N VAL A 80 -7.11 14.69 -5.52
CA VAL A 80 -8.25 13.92 -6.03
C VAL A 80 -8.59 12.76 -5.11
N PHE A 81 -7.59 12.03 -4.61
CA PHE A 81 -7.82 10.94 -3.66
C PHE A 81 -8.43 11.43 -2.34
N GLN A 82 -7.96 12.56 -1.82
CA GLN A 82 -8.53 13.16 -0.61
C GLN A 82 -9.99 13.59 -0.83
N THR A 83 -10.29 14.24 -1.95
CA THR A 83 -11.68 14.59 -2.31
C THR A 83 -12.56 13.34 -2.41
N ARG A 84 -12.09 12.29 -3.09
CA ARG A 84 -12.82 11.03 -3.20
C ARG A 84 -13.04 10.36 -1.85
N LEU A 85 -12.03 10.34 -1.00
CA LEU A 85 -12.09 9.70 0.33
C LEU A 85 -13.19 10.31 1.22
N LEU A 86 -13.49 11.61 1.08
CA LEU A 86 -14.53 12.30 1.87
C LEU A 86 -15.95 11.82 1.56
N CYS A 87 -16.21 11.31 0.36
CA CYS A 87 -17.54 10.87 -0.07
C CYS A 87 -17.59 9.37 -0.44
N GLU A 88 -16.50 8.64 -0.25
CA GLU A 88 -16.43 7.22 -0.54
C GLU A 88 -17.18 6.43 0.54
N ASP A 89 -18.00 5.45 0.14
CA ASP A 89 -18.75 4.59 1.06
C ASP A 89 -18.27 3.13 1.06
N VAL A 90 -17.49 2.73 0.05
CA VAL A 90 -16.97 1.37 -0.06
C VAL A 90 -15.69 1.23 0.76
N PRO A 91 -15.66 0.38 1.81
CA PRO A 91 -14.50 0.25 2.69
C PRO A 91 -13.19 -0.11 1.95
N ALA A 92 -13.26 -1.05 1.01
CA ALA A 92 -12.10 -1.43 0.21
C ALA A 92 -11.53 -0.24 -0.57
N VAL A 93 -12.38 0.62 -1.13
CA VAL A 93 -11.93 1.81 -1.87
C VAL A 93 -11.29 2.83 -0.91
N ARG A 94 -11.88 3.06 0.28
CA ARG A 94 -11.27 3.94 1.31
C ARG A 94 -9.87 3.48 1.69
N ALA A 95 -9.71 2.18 1.98
CA ALA A 95 -8.41 1.59 2.29
C ALA A 95 -7.41 1.75 1.13
N GLY A 96 -7.85 1.48 -0.10
CA GLY A 96 -7.03 1.65 -1.30
C GLY A 96 -6.56 3.08 -1.53
N LEU A 97 -7.43 4.07 -1.33
CA LEU A 97 -7.08 5.49 -1.43
C LEU A 97 -6.05 5.91 -0.37
N VAL A 98 -6.20 5.46 0.87
CA VAL A 98 -5.25 5.75 1.95
C VAL A 98 -3.88 5.14 1.63
N LEU A 99 -3.81 3.88 1.21
CA LEU A 99 -2.55 3.24 0.82
C LEU A 99 -1.93 3.90 -0.43
N ALA A 100 -2.74 4.33 -1.40
CA ALA A 100 -2.28 5.06 -2.57
C ALA A 100 -1.63 6.40 -2.20
N ILE A 101 -2.23 7.15 -1.26
CA ILE A 101 -1.65 8.39 -0.71
C ILE A 101 -0.32 8.09 0.00
N ALA A 102 -0.26 7.02 0.80
CA ALA A 102 0.97 6.60 1.47
C ALA A 102 2.09 6.29 0.46
N GLN A 103 1.77 5.57 -0.62
CA GLN A 103 2.72 5.21 -1.66
C GLN A 103 3.25 6.44 -2.41
N LEU A 104 2.39 7.39 -2.78
CA LEU A 104 2.81 8.66 -3.38
C LEU A 104 3.72 9.45 -2.44
N ALA A 105 3.41 9.49 -1.14
CA ALA A 105 4.24 10.17 -0.17
C ALA A 105 5.61 9.53 -0.02
N ARG A 106 5.71 8.20 -0.11
CA ARG A 106 6.99 7.48 -0.09
C ARG A 106 7.84 7.84 -1.29
N VAL A 107 7.23 7.85 -2.48
CA VAL A 107 7.90 8.19 -3.74
C VAL A 107 8.41 9.64 -3.74
N HIS A 108 7.59 10.58 -3.24
CA HIS A 108 7.85 12.01 -3.34
C HIS A 108 8.34 12.65 -2.04
N GLN A 109 8.66 11.85 -1.03
CA GLN A 109 9.17 12.28 0.29
C GLN A 109 8.30 13.35 0.96
N ASN A 110 6.98 13.15 0.96
CA ASN A 110 6.03 14.12 1.52
C ASN A 110 5.82 13.92 3.02
N SER A 111 6.58 14.67 3.83
CA SER A 111 6.50 14.61 5.30
C SER A 111 5.13 14.99 5.88
N ASN A 112 4.33 15.79 5.17
CA ASN A 112 2.98 16.15 5.65
C ASN A 112 2.04 14.94 5.65
N THR A 113 2.27 13.98 4.76
CA THR A 113 1.48 12.74 4.74
C THR A 113 1.73 11.89 5.98
N VAL A 114 2.94 11.89 6.55
CA VAL A 114 3.22 11.17 7.81
C VAL A 114 2.33 11.68 8.95
N VAL A 115 2.25 13.00 9.10
CA VAL A 115 1.40 13.64 10.12
C VAL A 115 -0.08 13.34 9.88
N TRP A 116 -0.52 13.38 8.62
CA TRP A 116 -1.89 13.03 8.25
C TRP A 116 -2.22 11.57 8.57
N MET A 117 -1.34 10.63 8.23
CA MET A 117 -1.53 9.21 8.56
C MET A 117 -1.63 8.99 10.07
N GLN A 118 -0.79 9.71 10.83
CA GLN A 118 -0.86 9.66 12.29
C GLN A 118 -2.23 10.10 12.81
N ALA A 119 -2.71 11.27 12.36
CA ALA A 119 -4.03 11.74 12.72
C ALA A 119 -5.14 10.74 12.34
N CYS A 120 -5.05 10.13 11.15
CA CYS A 120 -6.03 9.16 10.67
C CYS A 120 -6.11 7.88 11.51
N TRP A 121 -4.99 7.28 11.92
CA TRP A 121 -5.06 6.06 12.74
C TRP A 121 -5.40 6.37 14.20
N SER A 122 -4.98 7.53 14.73
CA SER A 122 -5.28 7.92 16.12
C SER A 122 -6.74 8.35 16.32
N ASP A 123 -7.42 8.84 15.29
CA ASP A 123 -8.82 9.26 15.37
C ASP A 123 -9.78 8.05 15.45
N HIS A 124 -10.48 7.92 16.57
CA HIS A 124 -11.44 6.83 16.82
C HIS A 124 -12.73 6.95 16.00
N VAL A 125 -13.03 8.13 15.44
CA VAL A 125 -14.20 8.35 14.58
C VAL A 125 -13.96 7.77 13.18
N GLN A 126 -12.70 7.60 12.79
CA GLN A 126 -12.36 7.04 11.49
C GLN A 126 -12.78 5.57 11.37
N PRO A 127 -13.30 5.16 10.20
CA PRO A 127 -13.59 3.75 9.93
C PRO A 127 -12.36 2.87 10.12
N ARG A 128 -12.57 1.62 10.56
CA ARG A 128 -11.49 0.64 10.84
C ARG A 128 -10.52 0.46 9.69
N GLU A 129 -11.02 0.39 8.46
CA GLU A 129 -10.23 0.18 7.26
C GLU A 129 -9.32 1.37 6.94
N VAL A 130 -9.77 2.59 7.25
CA VAL A 130 -8.98 3.83 7.14
C VAL A 130 -7.88 3.82 8.19
N ARG A 131 -8.22 3.48 9.44
CA ARG A 131 -7.26 3.44 10.55
C ARG A 131 -6.16 2.41 10.33
N VAL A 132 -6.52 1.19 9.92
CA VAL A 132 -5.54 0.12 9.62
C VAL A 132 -4.66 0.50 8.43
N SER A 133 -5.24 1.02 7.35
CA SER A 133 -4.47 1.47 6.18
C SER A 133 -3.54 2.64 6.50
N ALA A 134 -3.99 3.57 7.35
CA ALA A 134 -3.17 4.70 7.78
C ALA A 134 -2.02 4.26 8.70
N ALA A 135 -2.26 3.30 9.60
CA ALA A 135 -1.22 2.72 10.44
C ALA A 135 -0.16 1.99 9.58
N LEU A 136 -0.58 1.19 8.60
CA LEU A 136 0.32 0.55 7.62
C LEU A 136 1.13 1.60 6.85
N GLY A 137 0.47 2.63 6.33
CA GLY A 137 1.11 3.74 5.61
C GLY A 137 2.14 4.47 6.46
N TRP A 138 1.79 4.79 7.72
CA TRP A 138 2.69 5.44 8.67
C TRP A 138 3.95 4.60 8.96
N MET A 139 3.78 3.29 9.20
CA MET A 139 4.90 2.37 9.40
C MET A 139 5.80 2.28 8.16
N CYS A 140 5.23 2.37 6.96
CA CYS A 140 6.01 2.35 5.71
C CYS A 140 6.69 3.68 5.38
N LEU A 141 6.31 4.78 6.03
CA LEU A 141 6.86 6.12 5.76
C LEU A 141 7.88 6.56 6.80
N THR A 142 8.05 5.81 7.89
CA THR A 142 8.91 6.20 9.01
C THR A 142 9.79 5.04 9.47
N ASP A 143 11.00 5.38 9.90
CA ASP A 143 11.90 4.45 10.61
C ASP A 143 11.75 4.57 12.14
N LEU A 144 10.67 5.23 12.60
CA LEU A 144 10.40 5.41 14.02
C LEU A 144 9.99 4.08 14.66
N PRO A 145 10.29 3.89 15.96
CA PRO A 145 9.75 2.76 16.69
C PRO A 145 8.22 2.82 16.66
N VAL A 146 7.58 1.65 16.55
CA VAL A 146 6.11 1.59 16.56
C VAL A 146 5.61 1.96 17.96
N PRO A 147 4.75 2.97 18.10
CA PRO A 147 4.15 3.30 19.38
C PRO A 147 3.29 2.14 19.91
N ASP A 148 3.30 1.91 21.22
CA ASP A 148 2.48 0.87 21.86
C ASP A 148 0.99 1.03 21.53
N GLU A 149 0.52 2.28 21.43
CA GLU A 149 -0.86 2.61 21.03
C GLU A 149 -1.20 2.12 19.61
N LEU A 150 -0.25 2.22 18.68
CA LEU A 150 -0.42 1.75 17.31
C LEU A 150 -0.42 0.23 17.26
N ALA A 151 0.46 -0.43 18.03
CA ALA A 151 0.48 -1.88 18.14
C ALA A 151 -0.84 -2.43 18.73
N ALA A 152 -1.30 -1.86 19.84
CA ALA A 152 -2.58 -2.24 20.47
C ALA A 152 -3.80 -1.99 19.56
N LEU A 153 -3.77 -0.90 18.78
CA LEU A 153 -4.79 -0.63 17.77
C LEU A 153 -4.83 -1.72 16.71
N LEU A 154 -3.68 -2.11 16.17
CA LEU A 154 -3.60 -3.13 15.13
C LEU A 154 -4.03 -4.50 15.64
N ASP A 155 -3.67 -4.87 16.87
CA ASP A 155 -4.15 -6.09 17.52
C ASP A 155 -5.68 -6.14 17.61
N HIS A 156 -6.31 -4.98 17.85
CA HIS A 156 -7.77 -4.89 17.95
C HIS A 156 -8.47 -4.83 16.58
N LEU A 157 -7.91 -4.09 15.61
CA LEU A 157 -8.57 -3.78 14.35
C LEU A 157 -8.21 -4.70 13.18
N ALA A 158 -7.07 -5.40 13.23
CA ALA A 158 -6.62 -6.30 12.16
C ALA A 158 -7.28 -7.69 12.22
N THR A 159 -8.60 -7.68 12.37
CA THR A 159 -9.43 -8.90 12.41
C THR A 159 -9.54 -9.56 11.04
N HIS A 160 -10.06 -10.79 11.00
CA HIS A 160 -10.36 -11.48 9.75
C HIS A 160 -11.36 -10.70 8.88
N GLU A 161 -12.31 -9.99 9.48
CA GLU A 161 -13.26 -9.14 8.76
C GLU A 161 -12.54 -7.99 8.03
N THR A 162 -11.61 -7.31 8.71
CA THR A 162 -10.78 -6.27 8.08
C THR A 162 -9.92 -6.85 6.96
N ALA A 163 -9.37 -8.05 7.13
CA ALA A 163 -8.62 -8.74 6.09
C ALA A 163 -9.48 -9.01 4.84
N GLN A 164 -10.72 -9.48 5.02
CA GLN A 164 -11.66 -9.69 3.90
C GLN A 164 -12.02 -8.39 3.18
N LEU A 165 -12.22 -7.29 3.92
CA LEU A 165 -12.48 -5.97 3.32
C LEU A 165 -11.30 -5.48 2.47
N MET A 166 -10.07 -5.79 2.90
CA MET A 166 -8.84 -5.37 2.23
C MET A 166 -8.35 -6.37 1.17
N ALA A 167 -8.91 -7.58 1.09
CA ALA A 167 -8.51 -8.61 0.12
C ALA A 167 -8.54 -8.15 -1.37
N PRO A 168 -9.48 -7.29 -1.82
CA PRO A 168 -9.47 -6.80 -3.21
C PRO A 168 -8.27 -5.90 -3.55
N LEU A 169 -7.55 -5.39 -2.54
CA LEU A 169 -6.49 -4.40 -2.73
C LEU A 169 -5.26 -5.03 -3.39
N PRO A 170 -4.69 -4.42 -4.45
CA PRO A 170 -3.49 -4.93 -5.10
C PRO A 170 -2.29 -5.11 -4.14
N TRP A 171 -2.14 -4.22 -3.15
CA TRP A 171 -1.11 -4.35 -2.11
C TRP A 171 -1.31 -5.60 -1.23
N MET A 172 -2.56 -5.99 -0.97
CA MET A 172 -2.89 -7.16 -0.16
C MET A 172 -2.85 -8.45 -0.97
N ARG A 173 -3.27 -8.44 -2.24
CA ARG A 173 -3.18 -9.61 -3.13
C ARG A 173 -1.74 -10.06 -3.34
N ALA A 174 -0.79 -9.13 -3.32
CA ALA A 174 0.62 -9.48 -3.35
C ALA A 174 1.07 -10.21 -2.08
N ALA A 175 0.54 -9.80 -0.92
CA ALA A 175 0.83 -10.38 0.39
C ALA A 175 0.00 -11.63 0.73
N GLU A 176 -1.00 -11.96 -0.11
CA GLU A 176 -1.98 -12.99 0.16
C GLU A 176 -1.41 -14.37 -0.17
N HIS A 177 -1.29 -15.22 0.86
CA HIS A 177 -1.01 -16.64 0.70
C HIS A 177 -2.31 -17.45 0.62
N ALA A 178 -2.22 -18.72 0.23
CA ALA A 178 -3.38 -19.61 0.05
C ALA A 178 -4.31 -19.73 1.28
N ALA A 179 -3.86 -19.34 2.47
CA ALA A 179 -4.61 -19.37 3.73
C ALA A 179 -5.46 -18.11 4.04
N GLY A 180 -5.43 -17.07 3.20
CA GLY A 180 -6.26 -15.86 3.40
C GLY A 180 -5.88 -15.03 4.63
N ASN A 181 -4.61 -15.09 5.06
CA ASN A 181 -4.06 -14.43 6.25
C ASN A 181 -3.06 -13.30 5.92
N GLY A 182 -3.11 -12.76 4.69
CA GLY A 182 -2.10 -11.83 4.17
C GLY A 182 -1.94 -10.56 5.02
N LEU A 183 -3.05 -9.98 5.51
CA LEU A 183 -2.99 -8.80 6.40
C LEU A 183 -2.28 -9.11 7.73
N GLN A 184 -2.65 -10.21 8.40
CA GLN A 184 -2.04 -10.57 9.68
C GLN A 184 -0.56 -10.91 9.53
N ARG A 185 -0.19 -11.59 8.44
CA ARG A 185 1.22 -11.86 8.12
C ARG A 185 1.97 -10.56 7.89
N CYS A 186 1.43 -9.67 7.06
CA CYS A 186 2.06 -8.37 6.83
C CYS A 186 2.32 -7.60 8.13
N LEU A 187 1.32 -7.54 9.01
CA LEU A 187 1.46 -6.85 10.29
C LEU A 187 2.50 -7.50 11.19
N ARG A 188 2.53 -8.83 11.26
CA ARG A 188 3.57 -9.55 12.01
C ARG A 188 4.97 -9.21 11.50
N THR A 189 5.18 -9.24 10.19
CA THR A 189 6.48 -8.91 9.58
C THR A 189 6.88 -7.45 9.85
N MET A 190 5.93 -6.51 9.81
CA MET A 190 6.22 -5.09 10.08
C MET A 190 6.46 -4.78 11.55
N LEU A 191 5.77 -5.44 12.46
CA LEU A 191 5.87 -5.21 13.91
C LEU A 191 7.08 -5.95 14.50
N HIS A 192 7.45 -7.11 13.95
CA HIS A 192 8.49 -7.96 14.48
C HIS A 192 9.45 -8.45 13.38
N PRO A 193 10.26 -7.54 12.80
CA PRO A 193 11.16 -7.87 11.68
C PRO A 193 12.25 -8.88 12.03
N ASP A 194 12.62 -9.00 13.32
CA ASP A 194 13.67 -9.92 13.80
C ASP A 194 13.16 -11.36 14.07
N THR A 195 11.85 -11.59 13.97
CA THR A 195 11.28 -12.93 14.12
C THR A 195 11.17 -13.58 12.74
N PRO A 196 11.96 -14.64 12.45
CA PRO A 196 11.79 -15.36 11.19
C PRO A 196 10.37 -15.95 11.13
N ASP A 197 9.72 -15.79 9.98
CA ASP A 197 8.40 -16.38 9.75
C ASP A 197 8.53 -17.91 9.91
N ALA A 198 7.84 -18.47 10.91
CA ALA A 198 7.89 -19.91 11.17
C ALA A 198 7.35 -20.76 9.99
N GLU A 199 6.64 -20.13 9.06
CA GLU A 199 6.07 -20.74 7.85
C GLU A 199 7.05 -20.79 6.66
N ASP A 200 8.07 -19.93 6.60
CA ASP A 200 9.10 -20.00 5.53
C ASP A 200 9.92 -21.31 5.60
N ARG A 201 9.84 -22.03 6.72
CA ARG A 201 10.47 -23.34 6.91
C ARG A 201 9.65 -24.52 6.35
N ARG A 202 8.39 -24.31 5.95
CA ARG A 202 7.50 -25.40 5.48
C ARG A 202 7.30 -25.44 3.97
N ASP A 203 7.61 -24.36 3.27
CA ASP A 203 7.40 -24.26 1.81
C ASP A 203 8.70 -24.42 1.00
N ASP A 204 9.80 -24.86 1.61
CA ASP A 204 10.96 -25.37 0.86
C ASP A 204 10.78 -26.87 0.56
N PRO A 205 10.47 -27.27 -0.69
CA PRO A 205 10.37 -28.67 -1.07
C PRO A 205 11.73 -29.40 -1.04
N TRP A 206 12.82 -28.72 -0.67
CA TRP A 206 14.18 -29.25 -0.58
C TRP A 206 14.85 -29.12 0.80
N SER A 207 14.10 -28.73 1.85
CA SER A 207 14.55 -28.77 3.25
C SER A 207 14.32 -30.14 3.91
#